data_AF-A0A7J3NQR1-F1
#
_entry.id   AF-A0A7J3NQR1-F1
#
_cell.length_a   1.000
_cell.length_b   1.000
_cell.length_c   1.000
_cell.angle_alpha   90.00
_cell.angle_beta   90.00
_cell.angle_gamma   90.00
#
_symmetry.space_group_name_H-M   'P 1'
#
loop_
_entity.id
_entity.type
_entity.pdbx_description
1 polymer ?
#
loop_
_entity_poly.entity_id
_entity_poly.type
_entity_poly.pdbx_seq_one_letter_code
_entity_poly.pdbx_strand_id
1 'polypeptide(L)' 'MLPLQFFGDAFLLIALWVIVVVALFIVDILIAVWVYRDAKERGMEAALWLLIVLFTGLIGLIIYLIVRE' A
#
# COMPACT_ATOMS: atom_id res chain seq x y z
N MET A 1 28.38 29.14 3.88
CA MET A 1 27.60 28.42 4.92
C MET A 1 26.21 28.04 4.43
N LEU A 2 25.46 28.93 3.74
CA LEU A 2 24.15 28.61 3.14
C LEU A 2 24.06 27.37 2.21
N PRO A 3 25.03 27.09 1.31
CA PRO A 3 24.86 26.02 0.31
C PRO A 3 24.90 24.61 0.89
N LEU A 4 25.85 24.35 1.81
CA LEU A 4 26.03 23.02 2.39
C LEU A 4 24.84 22.59 3.26
N GLN A 5 24.25 23.54 3.98
CA GLN A 5 23.08 23.31 4.82
C GLN A 5 21.84 22.97 3.98
N PHE A 6 21.62 23.69 2.87
CA PHE A 6 20.54 23.39 1.93
C PHE A 6 20.61 21.96 1.35
N PHE A 7 21.80 21.48 0.98
CA PHE A 7 21.97 20.11 0.48
C PHE A 7 21.67 19.05 1.56
N GLY A 8 22.04 19.32 2.81
CA GLY A 8 21.73 18.46 3.95
C GLY A 8 20.23 18.35 4.21
N ASP A 9 19.54 19.50 4.24
CA ASP A 9 18.09 19.55 4.47
C ASP A 9 17.31 18.83 3.35
N ALA A 10 17.70 19.06 2.09
CA ALA A 10 17.10 18.38 0.94
C ALA A 10 17.28 16.85 1.02
N PHE A 11 18.48 16.38 1.41
CA PHE A 11 18.74 14.96 1.58
C PHE A 11 17.85 14.33 2.67
N LEU A 12 17.70 15.00 3.82
CA LEU A 12 16.83 14.51 4.91
C LEU A 12 15.36 14.43 4.50
N LEU A 13 14.87 15.43 3.76
CA LEU A 13 13.50 15.42 3.25
C LEU A 13 13.27 14.26 2.27
N ILE A 14 14.20 14.04 1.33
CA ILE A 14 14.12 12.92 0.38
C ILE A 14 14.15 11.58 1.12
N ALA A 15 15.05 11.42 2.09
CA ALA A 15 15.14 10.19 2.87
C ALA A 15 13.84 9.92 3.64
N LEU A 16 13.23 10.95 4.26
CA LEU A 16 11.94 10.83 4.94
C LEU A 16 10.83 10.41 3.97
N TRP A 17 10.77 11.04 2.78
CA TRP A 17 9.78 10.69 1.76
C TRP A 17 9.90 9.24 1.30
N VAL A 18 11.13 8.75 1.09
CA VAL A 18 11.37 7.34 0.73
C VAL A 18 10.87 6.39 1.81
N ILE A 19 11.15 6.69 3.09
CA ILE A 19 10.68 5.89 4.22
C ILE A 19 9.15 5.83 4.25
N VAL A 20 8.47 6.97 4.05
CA VAL A 20 7.00 7.03 4.02
C VAL A 20 6.44 6.20 2.86
N VAL A 21 6.99 6.33 1.66
CA VAL A 21 6.53 5.56 0.48
C VAL A 21 6.72 4.06 0.70
N VAL A 22 7.86 3.64 1.24
CA VAL A 22 8.13 2.23 1.56
C VAL A 22 7.17 1.71 2.63
N ALA A 23 6.90 2.49 3.68
CA ALA A 23 5.94 2.11 4.71
C ALA A 23 4.52 1.94 4.14
N LEU A 24 4.07 2.86 3.29
CA LEU A 24 2.76 2.77 2.63
C LEU A 24 2.68 1.55 1.71
N PHE A 25 3.75 1.24 0.98
CA PHE A 25 3.82 0.05 0.12
C PHE A 25 3.74 -1.25 0.92
N ILE A 26 4.41 -1.33 2.08
CA ILE A 26 4.31 -2.48 2.98
C ILE A 26 2.87 -2.65 3.47
N VAL A 27 2.22 -1.56 3.88
CA VAL A 27 0.81 -1.58 4.33
C VAL A 27 -0.11 -2.08 3.22
N ASP A 28 0.07 -1.60 1.99
CA ASP A 28 -0.72 -2.02 0.83
C ASP A 28 -0.58 -3.53 0.55
N ILE A 29 0.64 -4.07 0.61
CA ILE A 29 0.89 -5.52 0.48
C ILE A 29 0.21 -6.29 1.61
N LEU A 30 0.30 -5.84 2.86
CA LEU A 30 -0.33 -6.50 4.01
C LEU A 30 -1.86 -6.55 3.85
N ILE A 31 -2.45 -5.47 3.35
CA ILE A 31 -3.88 -5.40 3.04
C ILE A 31 -4.23 -6.37 1.91
N ALA A 32 -3.47 -6.40 0.81
CA ALA A 32 -3.72 -7.33 -0.29
C ALA A 32 -3.65 -8.79 0.17
N VAL A 33 -2.65 -9.15 0.98
CA VAL A 33 -2.51 -10.50 1.56
C VAL A 33 -3.69 -10.83 2.48
N TRP A 34 -4.14 -9.87 3.29
CA TRP A 34 -5.33 -10.04 4.12
C TRP A 34 -6.59 -10.28 3.27
N VAL A 35 -6.80 -9.48 2.22
CA VAL A 35 -7.92 -9.64 1.26
C VAL A 35 -7.89 -11.01 0.60
N TYR A 36 -6.72 -11.48 0.17
CA TYR A 36 -6.59 -12.83 -0.41
C TYR A 36 -7.05 -13.91 0.57
N ARG A 37 -6.66 -13.80 1.84
CA ARG A 37 -7.04 -14.79 2.87
C ARG A 37 -8.54 -14.75 3.17
N ASP A 38 -9.09 -13.55 3.38
CA ASP A 38 -10.52 -13.35 3.66
C ASP A 38 -11.38 -13.81 2.46
N ALA A 39 -10.96 -13.53 1.22
CA ALA A 39 -11.65 -13.97 0.01
C ALA A 39 -11.62 -15.51 -0.13
N LYS A 40 -10.48 -16.13 0.19
CA LYS A 40 -10.33 -17.59 0.16
C LYS A 40 -11.22 -18.28 1.20
N GLU A 41 -11.34 -17.73 2.40
CA GLU A 41 -12.21 -18.25 3.46
C GLU A 41 -13.70 -18.13 3.08
N ARG A 42 -14.05 -17.14 2.25
CA ARG A 42 -15.41 -16.92 1.73
C ARG A 42 -15.72 -17.69 0.43
N GLY A 43 -14.79 -18.50 -0.07
CA GLY A 43 -14.95 -19.22 -1.34
C GLY A 43 -15.02 -18.32 -2.58
N MET A 44 -14.55 -17.08 -2.47
CA MET A 44 -14.42 -16.14 -3.59
C MET A 44 -13.13 -16.40 -4.37
N GLU A 45 -13.03 -15.83 -5.58
CA GLU A 45 -11.81 -15.85 -6.39
C GLU A 45 -10.70 -14.99 -5.74
N ALA A 46 -9.97 -15.59 -4.80
CA ALA A 46 -9.00 -14.89 -3.96
C ALA A 46 -7.86 -14.21 -4.75
N ALA A 47 -7.36 -14.88 -5.79
CA ALA A 47 -6.32 -14.32 -6.65
C ALA A 47 -6.80 -13.07 -7.41
N LEU A 48 -8.08 -13.06 -7.84
CA LEU A 48 -8.67 -11.91 -8.50
C LEU A 48 -8.76 -10.72 -7.54
N TRP A 49 -9.26 -10.94 -6.32
CA TRP A 49 -9.38 -9.88 -5.32
C TRP A 49 -8.03 -9.34 -4.84
N LEU A 50 -7.03 -10.22 -4.68
CA LEU A 50 -5.64 -9.81 -4.44
C LEU A 50 -5.17 -8.82 -5.51
N LEU A 51 -5.30 -9.18 -6.79
CA LEU A 51 -4.84 -8.35 -7.91
C LEU A 51 -5.59 -7.02 -7.97
N ILE A 52 -6.92 -7.04 -7.79
CA ILE A 52 -7.73 -5.81 -7.75
C ILE A 52 -7.20 -4.87 -6.67
N VAL A 53 -7.04 -5.36 -5.44
CA VAL A 53 -6.60 -4.51 -4.32
C VAL A 53 -5.16 -4.04 -4.50
N LEU A 54 -4.25 -4.90 -4.98
CA LEU A 54 -2.86 -4.54 -5.22
C LEU A 54 -2.69 -3.44 -6.30
N PHE A 55 -3.50 -3.45 -7.35
CA PHE A 55 -3.37 -2.47 -8.45
C PHE A 55 -4.23 -1.22 -8.29
N THR A 56 -5.32 -1.29 -7.53
CA THR A 56 -6.24 -0.15 -7.34
C THR A 56 -6.18 0.43 -5.92
N GLY A 57 -5.41 -0.17 -5.02
CA GLY A 57 -5.18 0.26 -3.65
C GLY A 57 -6.48 0.37 -2.85
N LEU A 58 -6.66 1.53 -2.21
CA LEU A 58 -7.81 1.83 -1.37
C LEU A 58 -9.16 1.67 -2.09
N ILE A 59 -9.23 1.97 -3.39
CA ILE A 59 -10.48 1.84 -4.15
C ILE A 59 -10.89 0.38 -4.26
N GLY A 60 -9.98 -0.50 -4.65
CA GLY A 60 -10.23 -1.95 -4.71
C GLY A 60 -10.55 -2.52 -3.34
N LEU A 61 -9.89 -2.04 -2.29
CA LEU A 61 -10.19 -2.43 -0.92
C LEU A 61 -11.62 -2.08 -0.55
N ILE A 62 -12.08 -0.84 -0.80
CA ILE A 62 -13.45 -0.42 -0.50
C ILE A 62 -14.46 -1.29 -1.26
N ILE A 63 -14.23 -1.55 -2.56
CA ILE A 63 -15.10 -2.41 -3.37
C ILE A 63 -15.14 -3.82 -2.79
N TYR A 64 -13.98 -4.40 -2.44
CA TYR A 64 -13.92 -5.72 -1.82
C TYR A 64 -14.72 -5.77 -0.53
N LEU A 65 -14.57 -4.77 0.35
CA LEU A 65 -15.28 -4.69 1.63
C LEU A 65 -16.80 -4.63 1.48
N ILE A 66 -17.29 -4.05 0.38
CA ILE A 66 -18.73 -3.97 0.07
C ILE A 66 -19.23 -5.31 -0.49
N VAL A 67 -18.44 -5.98 -1.33
CA VAL A 67 -18.88 -7.20 -2.03
C VAL A 67 -18.70 -8.47 -1.20
N ARG A 68 -17.81 -8.46 -0.19
CA ARG A 68 -17.41 -9.64 0.59
C ARG A 68 -18.47 -10.21 1.57
N GLU A 69 -19.76 -10.04 1.29
CA GLU A 69 -20.82 -10.68 2.09
C GLU A 69 -20.72 -12.21 2.08
#